data_AF-A0A8T2P5U8-F1
#
_entry.id   AF-A0A8T2P5U8-F1
#
_cell.length_a   1.000
_cell.length_b   1.000
_cell.length_c   1.000
_cell.angle_alpha   90.00
_cell.angle_beta   90.00
_cell.angle_gamma   90.00
#
_symmetry.space_group_name_H-M   'P 1'
#
loop_
_entity.id
_entity.type
_entity.pdbx_description
1 polymer ?
#
loop_
_entity_poly.entity_id
_entity_poly.type
_entity_poly.pdbx_seq_one_letter_code
_entity_poly.pdbx_strand_id
1 'polypeptide(L)'
;MWLNPEEVLLKNALNLWVTEKSNAYFLLQRRRGHGDSGGKITGLLVGALDTVLDSNARVTPFRILLQVPGSQVSWVIASGTAVEEVNRHWDWLVQNLLHSLSVFENKDDVTSFVKGKVKGRVPRQGWLYLSTNHLAFYSFLLGKEVKMVIPWVEVTRLDRVSTSFMTDTIRVTTRRRQRHFSMFLNLEEAFGMMVRLADITLRRLLDNEAFELDQVLQQPAHITKRVLEEQSLKEHVLALFGLPRRERLQEVAVCSIWTPHARCHTPGTLYTTDSYLCFASREEGLCSLLIPMSEVVSVEKPESTCSLPNPVIVSVRSKRAFQLIELRQREELAQSAEKAVRQEVNTEALISTFRQNQSDSHGDSSKIQKLVAMGIPETLRGELWMAFSDATSELMAHPGYYEKMLQESMGQCSLATEEIERDLHRSLPDHPAFQNEAGISALRRVLTTYAHRNPKIGYCQSMNILASVLLLYTREEEAFWLLVAVCERMLPDYFNRRVIGTWSSL
;
A
#
# COMPACT_ATOMS: atom_id res chain seq x y z
N MET A 1 24.73 18.04 23.01
CA MET A 1 24.94 16.72 22.37
C MET A 1 24.85 15.61 23.43
N TRP A 2 24.15 14.51 23.13
CA TRP A 2 24.21 13.29 23.96
C TRP A 2 25.52 12.56 23.70
N LEU A 3 26.15 12.06 24.76
CA LEU A 3 27.47 11.42 24.68
C LEU A 3 27.35 9.92 24.95
N ASN A 4 28.29 9.15 24.41
CA ASN A 4 28.49 7.79 24.91
C ASN A 4 28.88 7.92 26.40
N PRO A 5 28.17 7.23 27.32
CA PRO A 5 28.48 7.28 28.73
C PRO A 5 29.93 6.91 29.01
N GLU A 6 30.73 7.92 29.35
CA GLU A 6 32.13 7.79 29.76
C GLU A 6 32.24 7.97 31.27
N GLU A 7 33.08 7.14 31.89
CA GLU A 7 33.30 7.13 33.32
C GLU A 7 34.12 8.35 33.74
N VAL A 8 33.66 9.06 34.77
CA VAL A 8 34.37 10.22 35.32
C VAL A 8 34.46 10.09 36.83
N LEU A 9 35.69 10.23 37.34
CA LEU A 9 35.98 10.39 38.75
C LEU A 9 35.68 11.84 39.16
N LEU A 10 34.71 12.02 40.05
CA LEU A 10 34.32 13.36 40.54
C LEU A 10 35.41 13.99 41.43
N LYS A 11 36.36 13.20 41.96
CA LYS A 11 37.48 13.68 42.78
C LYS A 11 38.67 14.11 41.92
N ASN A 12 38.51 15.17 41.14
CA ASN A 12 39.65 15.89 40.59
C ASN A 12 40.07 17.01 41.57
N ALA A 13 41.35 17.03 41.94
CA ALA A 13 41.95 17.96 42.91
C ALA A 13 41.79 19.46 42.57
N LEU A 14 41.28 19.80 41.38
CA LEU A 14 41.22 21.15 40.82
C LEU A 14 39.81 21.79 40.78
N ASN A 15 38.74 21.09 41.19
CA ASN A 15 37.36 21.63 41.28
C ASN A 15 36.93 22.55 40.10
N LEU A 16 37.12 22.05 38.87
CA LEU A 16 36.95 22.82 37.62
C LEU A 16 35.49 23.04 37.18
N TRP A 17 34.55 22.36 37.82
CA TRP A 17 33.13 22.34 37.45
C TRP A 17 32.26 22.87 38.59
N VAL A 18 31.23 23.64 38.24
CA VAL A 18 30.20 24.17 39.14
C VAL A 18 28.89 23.47 38.83
N THR A 19 28.22 22.94 39.85
CA THR A 19 26.88 22.36 39.70
C THR A 19 25.84 23.48 39.61
N GLU A 20 25.06 23.47 38.54
CA GLU A 20 23.97 24.44 38.28
C GLU A 20 22.60 23.85 38.66
N LYS A 21 22.37 22.56 38.38
CA LYS A 21 21.15 21.83 38.76
C LYS A 21 21.51 20.42 39.22
N SER A 22 20.75 19.88 40.17
CA SER A 22 20.91 18.53 40.67
C SER A 22 19.58 17.90 41.05
N ASN A 23 19.46 16.59 40.88
CA ASN A 23 18.42 15.76 41.48
C ASN A 23 19.04 14.44 41.95
N ALA A 24 18.20 13.48 42.38
CA ALA A 24 18.66 12.20 42.92
C ALA A 24 19.56 11.38 41.98
N TYR A 25 19.46 11.59 40.66
CA TYR A 25 20.15 10.79 39.65
C TYR A 25 21.00 11.58 38.66
N PHE A 26 20.79 12.90 38.53
CA PHE A 26 21.42 13.72 37.50
C PHE A 26 22.05 14.99 38.07
N LEU A 27 23.22 15.36 37.54
CA LEU A 27 23.91 16.61 37.82
C LEU A 27 24.15 17.39 36.53
N LEU A 28 23.69 18.63 36.46
CA LEU A 28 24.05 19.57 35.40
C LEU A 28 25.17 20.46 35.91
N GLN A 29 26.29 20.45 35.20
CA GLN A 29 27.49 21.17 35.56
C GLN A 29 27.94 22.12 34.44
N ARG A 30 28.47 23.27 34.85
CA ARG A 30 29.11 24.27 34.00
C ARG A 30 30.59 24.41 34.37
N ARG A 31 31.45 24.70 33.39
CA ARG A 31 32.87 25.00 33.62
C ARG A 31 33.07 26.34 34.32
N ARG A 32 33.99 26.41 35.29
CA ARG A 32 34.43 27.69 35.87
C ARG A 32 35.07 28.57 34.79
N GLY A 33 34.72 29.86 34.77
CA GLY A 33 35.22 30.83 33.78
C GLY A 33 34.36 30.98 32.52
N HIS A 34 33.35 30.13 32.30
CA HIS A 34 32.39 30.30 31.20
C HIS A 34 31.13 31.05 31.69
N GLY A 35 30.85 32.24 31.14
CA GLY A 35 29.64 33.03 31.44
C GLY A 35 29.65 33.78 32.78
N ASP A 36 30.81 33.93 33.43
CA ASP A 36 30.94 34.65 34.70
C ASP A 36 31.39 36.10 34.47
N SER A 37 30.56 37.07 34.87
CA SER A 37 30.82 38.51 34.68
C SER A 37 31.88 39.08 35.64
N GLY A 38 32.40 38.28 36.57
CA GLY A 38 33.18 38.76 37.73
C GLY A 38 34.67 38.40 37.82
N GLY A 39 35.29 37.71 36.87
CA GLY A 39 36.66 37.20 37.07
C GLY A 39 37.49 37.01 35.80
N LYS A 40 37.96 38.09 35.18
CA LYS A 40 38.69 38.06 33.90
C LYS A 40 40.06 37.35 33.93
N ILE A 41 40.68 37.17 35.10
CA ILE A 41 42.06 36.63 35.21
C ILE A 41 42.06 35.16 35.65
N THR A 42 41.14 34.78 36.55
CA THR A 42 40.98 33.38 37.02
C THR A 42 40.45 32.44 35.94
N GLY A 43 39.56 32.91 35.05
CA GLY A 43 39.06 32.12 33.92
C GLY A 43 40.10 31.75 32.85
N LEU A 44 41.10 32.62 32.63
CA LEU A 44 42.18 32.40 31.66
C LEU A 44 43.21 31.36 32.14
N LEU A 45 43.57 31.42 33.42
CA LEU A 45 44.50 30.47 34.05
C LEU A 45 43.91 29.05 34.11
N VAL A 46 42.61 28.94 34.42
CA VAL A 46 41.89 27.66 34.41
C VAL A 46 41.81 27.07 33.00
N GLY A 47 41.58 27.91 31.98
CA GLY A 47 41.56 27.48 30.57
C GLY A 47 42.91 26.99 30.04
N ALA A 48 44.02 27.56 30.50
CA ALA A 48 45.38 27.16 30.12
C ALA A 48 45.85 25.87 30.83
N LEU A 49 45.45 25.65 32.09
CA LEU A 49 45.74 24.40 32.83
C LEU A 49 45.01 23.19 32.22
N ASP A 50 43.78 23.42 31.73
CA ASP A 50 42.92 22.40 31.12
C ASP A 50 43.47 21.83 29.81
N THR A 51 44.17 22.64 29.02
CA THR A 51 44.75 22.22 27.73
C THR A 51 45.92 21.26 27.90
N VAL A 52 46.53 21.25 29.09
CA VAL A 52 47.69 20.43 29.44
C VAL A 52 47.28 19.13 30.14
N LEU A 53 46.14 19.11 30.85
CA LEU A 53 45.72 17.97 31.69
C LEU A 53 44.75 17.01 30.99
N ASP A 54 43.98 17.45 30.01
CA ASP A 54 43.03 16.61 29.28
C ASP A 54 43.36 16.63 27.78
N SER A 55 44.17 15.67 27.33
CA SER A 55 44.64 15.58 25.93
C SER A 55 43.53 15.20 24.93
N ASN A 56 42.30 15.03 25.39
CA ASN A 56 41.16 14.61 24.58
C ASN A 56 40.03 15.65 24.63
N ALA A 57 39.79 16.24 23.46
CA ALA A 57 38.57 16.92 23.04
C ALA A 57 38.37 18.40 23.39
N ARG A 58 37.79 19.08 22.39
CA ARG A 58 37.05 20.35 22.51
C ARG A 58 35.98 20.20 23.59
N VAL A 59 36.28 20.52 24.84
CA VAL A 59 35.32 20.31 25.93
C VAL A 59 34.29 21.43 25.94
N THR A 60 33.04 21.05 25.73
CA THR A 60 31.90 21.95 25.77
C THR A 60 31.66 22.48 27.20
N PRO A 61 31.25 23.75 27.38
CA PRO A 61 31.13 24.41 28.68
C PRO A 61 30.12 23.80 29.65
N PHE A 62 29.15 23.01 29.17
CA PHE A 62 28.15 22.34 29.98
C PHE A 62 28.21 20.83 29.83
N ARG A 63 27.92 20.10 30.93
CA ARG A 63 27.76 18.65 30.95
C ARG A 63 26.65 18.20 31.89
N ILE A 64 26.04 17.05 31.58
CA ILE A 64 25.11 16.35 32.46
C ILE A 64 25.72 15.00 32.82
N LEU A 65 25.78 14.73 34.12
CA LEU A 65 26.25 13.47 34.69
C LEU A 65 25.07 12.64 35.20
N LEU A 66 25.16 11.33 35.00
CA LEU A 66 24.40 10.34 35.77
C LEU A 66 25.20 10.03 37.04
N GLN A 67 24.58 10.24 38.20
CA GLN A 67 25.10 9.89 39.51
C GLN A 67 24.10 8.93 40.17
N VAL A 68 24.56 7.76 40.61
CA VAL A 68 23.71 6.84 41.37
C VAL A 68 24.01 6.99 42.86
N PRO A 69 23.01 7.20 43.72
CA PRO A 69 23.21 7.39 45.16
C PRO A 69 24.04 6.25 45.79
N GLY A 70 25.18 6.60 46.38
CA GLY A 70 26.12 5.67 47.01
C GLY A 70 27.18 5.06 46.08
N SER A 71 27.18 5.38 44.78
CA SER A 71 28.27 5.04 43.87
C SER A 71 29.37 6.13 43.91
N GLN A 72 30.64 5.71 43.88
CA GLN A 72 31.77 6.64 43.73
C GLN A 72 32.02 7.04 42.26
N VAL A 73 31.30 6.43 41.33
CA VAL A 73 31.49 6.55 39.90
C VAL A 73 30.32 7.33 39.29
N SER A 74 30.62 8.31 38.45
CA SER A 74 29.62 9.06 37.68
C SER A 74 29.89 8.95 36.19
N TRP A 75 28.85 9.13 35.38
CA TRP A 75 28.93 8.93 33.93
C TRP A 75 28.50 10.19 33.20
N VAL A 76 29.30 10.69 32.26
CA VAL A 76 28.89 11.82 31.40
C VAL A 76 27.91 11.31 30.36
N ILE A 77 26.66 11.77 30.40
CA ILE A 77 25.60 11.30 29.49
C ILE A 77 25.21 12.33 28.43
N ALA A 78 25.45 13.62 28.70
CA ALA A 78 25.22 14.68 27.74
C ALA A 78 26.16 15.87 27.98
N SER A 79 26.32 16.70 26.96
CA SER A 79 27.08 17.94 27.02
C SER A 79 26.41 19.03 26.17
N GLY A 80 26.83 20.28 26.29
CA GLY A 80 26.23 21.39 25.55
C GLY A 80 27.15 22.60 25.46
N THR A 81 27.06 23.34 24.36
CA THR A 81 27.80 24.60 24.17
C THR A 81 27.03 25.84 24.60
N ALA A 82 25.72 25.71 24.76
CA ALA A 82 24.81 26.78 25.19
C ALA A 82 23.94 26.33 26.36
N VAL A 83 23.54 27.28 27.20
CA VAL A 83 22.70 27.06 28.40
C VAL A 83 21.34 26.49 27.99
N GLU A 84 20.74 27.00 26.91
CA GLU A 84 19.44 26.57 26.40
C GLU A 84 19.49 25.12 25.92
N GLU A 85 20.59 24.73 25.27
CA GLU A 85 20.78 23.37 24.76
C GLU A 85 20.84 22.36 25.91
N VAL A 86 21.65 22.64 26.94
CA VAL A 86 21.81 21.71 28.06
C VAL A 86 20.56 21.66 28.94
N ASN A 87 19.81 22.75 29.06
CA ASN A 87 18.53 22.75 29.79
C ASN A 87 17.46 21.89 29.11
N ARG A 88 17.40 21.87 27.77
CA ARG A 88 16.50 20.93 27.07
C ARG A 88 16.83 19.46 27.34
N HIS A 89 18.12 19.12 27.41
CA HIS A 89 18.53 17.76 27.79
C HIS A 89 18.16 17.43 29.23
N TRP A 90 18.31 18.40 30.15
CA TRP A 90 17.91 18.27 31.54
C TRP A 90 16.40 18.01 31.68
N ASP A 91 15.56 18.84 31.05
CA ASP A 91 14.11 18.73 31.16
C ASP A 91 13.61 17.38 30.62
N TRP A 92 14.23 16.89 29.53
CA TRP A 92 13.93 15.57 28.99
C TRP A 92 14.22 14.44 29.98
N LEU A 93 15.38 14.47 30.65
CA LEU A 93 15.75 13.45 31.65
C LEU A 93 14.78 13.44 32.83
N VAL A 94 14.41 14.63 33.30
CA VAL A 94 13.49 14.79 34.43
C VAL A 94 12.10 14.27 34.06
N GLN A 95 11.57 14.64 32.90
CA GLN A 95 10.23 14.25 32.48
C GLN A 95 10.11 12.77 32.11
N ASN A 96 11.14 12.21 31.46
CA ASN A 96 11.02 10.89 30.83
C ASN A 96 11.64 9.76 31.66
N LEU A 97 12.64 10.05 32.50
CA LEU A 97 13.38 9.01 33.22
C LEU A 97 13.19 9.08 34.73
N LEU A 98 13.11 10.27 35.34
CA LEU A 98 13.23 10.43 36.78
C LEU A 98 12.23 9.57 37.59
N HIS A 99 10.97 9.51 37.16
CA HIS A 99 9.94 8.69 37.81
C HIS A 99 10.21 7.18 37.67
N SER A 100 10.75 6.73 36.54
CA SER A 100 11.10 5.31 36.36
C SER A 100 12.32 4.93 37.19
N LEU A 101 13.27 5.83 37.40
CA LEU A 101 14.49 5.54 38.15
C LEU A 101 14.22 5.25 39.63
N SER A 102 13.18 5.85 40.23
CA SER A 102 12.80 5.58 41.62
C SER A 102 12.18 4.20 41.86
N VAL A 103 11.80 3.48 40.80
CA VAL A 103 11.21 2.13 40.89
C VAL A 103 12.29 1.04 41.03
N PHE A 104 13.51 1.31 40.58
CA PHE A 104 14.58 0.32 40.62
C PHE A 104 15.16 0.18 42.04
N GLU A 105 15.12 -1.04 42.57
CA GLU A 105 15.75 -1.39 43.85
C GLU A 105 17.26 -1.60 43.71
N ASN A 106 17.70 -2.10 42.54
CA ASN A 106 19.10 -2.37 42.23
C ASN A 106 19.76 -1.19 41.47
N LYS A 107 20.90 -0.74 42.00
CA LYS A 107 21.66 0.42 41.54
C LYS A 107 22.41 0.18 40.21
N ASP A 108 22.81 -1.05 39.95
CA ASP A 108 23.46 -1.41 38.67
C ASP A 108 22.45 -1.46 37.52
N ASP A 109 21.18 -1.76 37.84
CA ASP A 109 20.07 -1.74 36.89
C ASP A 109 19.69 -0.31 36.50
N VAL A 110 19.73 0.64 37.45
CA VAL A 110 19.59 2.09 37.15
C VAL A 110 20.65 2.53 36.14
N THR A 111 21.91 2.16 36.40
CA THR A 111 23.04 2.53 35.52
C THR A 111 22.88 1.91 34.14
N SER A 112 22.54 0.63 34.07
CA SER A 112 22.34 -0.11 32.81
C SER A 112 21.12 0.38 32.04
N PHE A 113 20.03 0.73 32.73
CA PHE A 113 18.82 1.31 32.15
C PHE A 113 19.10 2.68 31.54
N VAL A 114 19.73 3.60 32.28
CA VAL A 114 20.05 4.93 31.76
C VAL A 114 21.09 4.83 30.64
N LYS A 115 22.13 4.01 30.80
CA LYS A 115 23.09 3.74 29.71
C LYS A 115 22.41 3.12 28.50
N GLY A 116 21.44 2.23 28.67
CA GLY A 116 20.63 1.66 27.60
C GLY A 116 19.74 2.68 26.91
N LYS A 117 19.12 3.60 27.65
CA LYS A 117 18.30 4.69 27.08
C LYS A 117 19.15 5.77 26.39
N VAL A 118 20.36 6.02 26.88
CA VAL A 118 21.31 7.00 26.31
C VAL A 118 22.11 6.41 25.13
N LYS A 119 22.65 5.18 25.25
CA LYS A 119 23.37 4.46 24.17
C LYS A 119 22.45 3.84 23.12
N GLY A 120 21.29 3.36 23.55
CA GLY A 120 20.38 2.49 22.80
C GLY A 120 19.08 3.15 22.40
N ARG A 121 19.12 4.40 21.91
CA ARG A 121 18.00 5.16 21.30
C ARG A 121 17.24 6.08 22.26
N VAL A 122 16.89 7.26 21.74
CA VAL A 122 15.45 7.56 21.66
C VAL A 122 14.93 6.78 20.47
N PRO A 123 14.09 5.74 20.64
CA PRO A 123 13.46 5.06 19.53
C PRO A 123 12.83 6.14 18.66
N ARG A 124 13.13 6.11 17.36
CA ARG A 124 12.51 7.07 16.45
C ARG A 124 11.04 6.69 16.39
N GLN A 125 10.20 7.37 17.16
CA GLN A 125 8.77 7.15 17.11
C GLN A 125 8.28 7.57 15.73
N GLY A 126 7.57 6.68 15.06
CA GLY A 126 7.24 6.84 13.66
C GLY A 126 6.22 5.82 13.21
N TRP A 127 5.88 5.92 11.94
CA TRP A 127 4.90 5.07 11.28
C TRP A 127 5.61 4.06 10.40
N LEU A 128 5.19 2.80 10.50
CA LEU A 128 5.58 1.73 9.60
C LEU A 128 4.45 1.55 8.59
N TYR A 129 4.76 1.77 7.31
CA TYR A 129 3.84 1.58 6.20
C TYR A 129 4.23 0.29 5.49
N LEU A 130 3.25 -0.59 5.27
CA LEU A 130 3.45 -1.88 4.62
C LEU A 130 2.56 -1.91 3.36
N SER A 131 3.16 -2.12 2.20
CA SER A 131 2.45 -2.34 0.93
C SER A 131 2.80 -3.70 0.35
N THR A 132 2.20 -4.04 -0.80
CA THR A 132 2.53 -5.30 -1.50
C THR A 132 3.97 -5.36 -2.00
N ASN A 133 4.63 -4.22 -2.21
CA ASN A 133 5.97 -4.13 -2.79
C ASN A 133 7.03 -3.59 -1.81
N HIS A 134 6.64 -2.80 -0.82
CA HIS A 134 7.58 -2.09 0.05
C HIS A 134 7.21 -2.17 1.53
N LEU A 135 8.27 -2.13 2.34
CA LEU A 135 8.24 -1.75 3.74
C LEU A 135 8.85 -0.35 3.85
N ALA A 136 8.07 0.61 4.36
CA ALA A 136 8.53 1.98 4.56
C ALA A 136 8.41 2.42 6.02
N PHE A 137 9.33 3.27 6.47
CA PHE A 137 9.33 3.82 7.81
C PHE A 137 9.60 5.32 7.76
N TYR A 138 8.76 6.09 8.45
CA TYR A 138 8.89 7.54 8.58
C TYR A 138 8.83 7.94 10.05
N SER A 139 9.79 8.75 10.49
CA SER A 139 9.81 9.37 11.81
C SER A 139 10.28 10.81 11.71
N PHE A 140 9.57 11.72 12.39
CA PHE A 140 10.00 13.08 12.58
C PHE A 140 9.96 13.39 14.07
N LEU A 141 11.14 13.43 14.69
CA LEU A 141 11.24 13.62 16.14
C LEU A 141 12.39 14.59 16.45
N LEU A 142 12.08 15.64 17.22
CA LEU A 142 13.01 16.69 17.64
C LEU A 142 13.68 17.40 16.44
N GLY A 143 12.91 17.72 15.40
CA GLY A 143 13.41 18.39 14.19
C GLY A 143 14.30 17.52 13.30
N LYS A 144 14.46 16.22 13.62
CA LYS A 144 15.23 15.27 12.83
C LYS A 144 14.30 14.29 12.12
N GLU A 145 14.25 14.40 10.80
CA GLU A 145 13.55 13.49 9.91
C GLU A 145 14.38 12.23 9.68
N VAL A 146 13.73 11.07 9.75
CA VAL A 146 14.27 9.76 9.37
C VAL A 146 13.26 9.10 8.45
N LYS A 147 13.73 8.76 7.25
CA LYS A 147 12.95 8.10 6.20
C LYS A 147 13.69 6.91 5.65
N MET A 148 12.95 5.86 5.36
CA MET A 148 13.47 4.60 4.87
C MET A 148 12.39 3.87 4.08
N VAL A 149 12.77 3.31 2.93
CA VAL A 149 11.94 2.43 2.12
C VAL A 149 12.80 1.22 1.75
N ILE A 150 12.23 0.03 1.91
CA ILE A 150 12.88 -1.25 1.63
C ILE A 150 11.91 -2.04 0.74
N PRO A 151 12.25 -2.29 -0.53
CA PRO A 151 11.50 -3.23 -1.36
C PRO A 151 11.51 -4.63 -0.73
N TRP A 152 10.38 -5.34 -0.75
CA TRP A 152 10.32 -6.71 -0.21
C TRP A 152 11.29 -7.66 -0.94
N VAL A 153 11.54 -7.43 -2.23
CA VAL A 153 12.54 -8.16 -3.03
C VAL A 153 13.97 -8.05 -2.48
N GLU A 154 14.28 -7.00 -1.70
CA GLU A 154 15.59 -6.85 -1.05
C GLU A 154 15.66 -7.52 0.33
N VAL A 155 14.52 -7.90 0.90
CA VAL A 155 14.44 -8.53 2.22
C VAL A 155 14.85 -9.99 2.09
N THR A 156 15.98 -10.30 2.71
CA THR A 156 16.56 -11.66 2.71
C THR A 156 16.13 -12.48 3.91
N ARG A 157 15.80 -11.81 5.03
CA ARG A 157 15.42 -12.49 6.27
C ARG A 157 14.59 -11.58 7.16
N LEU A 158 13.56 -12.16 7.76
CA LEU A 158 12.65 -11.51 8.70
C LEU A 158 12.55 -12.38 9.97
N ASP A 159 13.05 -11.89 11.10
CA ASP A 159 13.04 -12.65 12.37
C ASP A 159 12.35 -11.87 13.48
N ARG A 160 11.73 -12.57 14.43
CA ARG A 160 11.45 -12.02 15.77
C ARG A 160 12.68 -12.26 16.64
N VAL A 161 13.16 -11.20 17.29
CA VAL A 161 14.32 -11.25 18.18
C VAL A 161 14.05 -10.49 19.46
N SER A 162 14.62 -11.02 20.55
CA SER A 162 14.76 -10.30 21.80
C SER A 162 16.23 -9.99 21.99
N THR A 163 16.53 -8.71 22.17
CA THR A 163 17.90 -8.25 22.49
C THR A 163 17.97 -7.89 23.97
N SER A 164 19.16 -7.89 24.56
CA SER A 164 19.36 -7.57 25.99
C SER A 164 18.80 -6.21 26.42
N PHE A 165 18.46 -5.32 25.47
CA PHE A 165 17.96 -3.97 25.71
C PHE A 165 16.53 -3.73 25.19
N MET A 166 15.97 -4.67 24.41
CA MET A 166 14.63 -4.56 23.80
C MET A 166 14.02 -5.95 23.64
N THR A 167 12.89 -6.19 24.29
CA THR A 167 12.01 -7.34 24.02
C THR A 167 11.17 -7.04 22.77
N ASP A 168 10.68 -8.08 22.10
CA ASP A 168 9.64 -7.95 21.07
C ASP A 168 10.03 -7.05 19.89
N THR A 169 11.14 -7.43 19.23
CA THR A 169 11.68 -6.71 18.07
C THR A 169 11.56 -7.54 16.80
N ILE A 170 11.12 -6.91 15.71
CA ILE A 170 11.18 -7.47 14.35
C ILE A 170 12.49 -7.02 13.72
N ARG A 171 13.33 -7.99 13.34
CA ARG A 171 14.57 -7.76 12.61
C ARG A 171 14.35 -7.99 11.12
N VAL A 172 14.52 -6.92 10.35
CA VAL A 172 14.51 -6.95 8.87
C VAL A 172 15.96 -6.93 8.39
N THR A 173 16.34 -7.95 7.64
CA THR A 173 17.69 -8.09 7.06
C THR A 173 17.63 -7.97 5.54
N THR A 174 18.32 -6.98 5.00
CA THR A 174 18.58 -6.87 3.55
C THR A 174 20.03 -7.27 3.26
N ARG A 175 20.38 -7.39 1.98
CA ARG A 175 21.77 -7.70 1.55
C ARG A 175 22.82 -6.70 2.09
N ARG A 176 22.41 -5.47 2.40
CA ARG A 176 23.31 -4.37 2.79
C ARG A 176 23.20 -3.99 4.26
N ARG A 177 22.04 -4.17 4.91
CA ARG A 177 21.77 -3.62 6.25
C ARG A 177 20.83 -4.50 7.05
N GLN A 178 20.98 -4.41 8.37
CA GLN A 178 20.00 -4.94 9.34
C GLN A 178 19.29 -3.77 10.04
N ARG A 179 17.98 -3.90 10.21
CA ARG A 179 17.12 -2.92 10.88
C ARG A 179 16.30 -3.62 11.95
N HIS A 180 16.00 -2.90 13.04
CA HIS A 180 15.26 -3.41 14.19
C HIS A 180 14.06 -2.51 14.46
N PHE A 181 12.86 -3.06 14.39
CA PHE A 181 11.59 -2.39 14.71
C PHE A 181 11.04 -2.98 15.99
N SER A 182 10.57 -2.14 16.90
CA SER A 182 10.14 -2.56 18.24
C SER A 182 9.00 -1.65 18.69
N MET A 183 8.40 -1.95 19.85
CA MET A 183 7.30 -1.15 20.42
C MET A 183 6.05 -1.11 19.53
N PHE A 184 5.72 -2.25 18.92
CA PHE A 184 4.46 -2.42 18.21
C PHE A 184 3.31 -2.49 19.22
N LEU A 185 2.15 -1.93 18.87
CA LEU A 185 0.90 -2.13 19.64
C LEU A 185 0.49 -3.60 19.62
N ASN A 186 0.59 -4.23 18.45
CA ASN A 186 0.37 -5.66 18.24
C ASN A 186 1.53 -6.22 17.40
N LEU A 187 2.54 -6.78 18.07
CA LEU A 187 3.70 -7.37 17.40
C LEU A 187 3.29 -8.56 16.51
N GLU A 188 2.37 -9.37 16.99
CA GLU A 188 2.01 -10.63 16.34
C GLU A 188 1.38 -10.39 14.98
N GLU A 189 0.39 -9.51 14.95
CA GLU A 189 -0.30 -9.07 13.74
C GLU A 189 0.65 -8.36 12.77
N ALA A 190 1.46 -7.42 13.26
CA ALA A 190 2.42 -6.71 12.43
C ALA A 190 3.43 -7.67 11.78
N PHE A 191 4.00 -8.59 12.55
CA PHE A 191 4.92 -9.59 12.02
C PHE A 191 4.23 -10.53 11.03
N GLY A 192 3.02 -11.01 11.34
CA GLY A 192 2.23 -11.86 10.45
C GLY A 192 1.96 -11.18 9.11
N MET A 193 1.61 -9.90 9.12
CA MET A 193 1.44 -9.10 7.91
C MET A 193 2.75 -8.98 7.11
N MET A 194 3.87 -8.67 7.76
CA MET A 194 5.17 -8.56 7.09
C MET A 194 5.61 -9.89 6.45
N VAL A 195 5.38 -11.02 7.12
CA VAL A 195 5.66 -12.35 6.57
C VAL A 195 4.79 -12.63 5.34
N ARG A 196 3.48 -12.36 5.42
CA ARG A 196 2.56 -12.55 4.29
C ARG A 196 2.97 -11.73 3.06
N LEU A 197 3.33 -10.45 3.26
CA LEU A 197 3.74 -9.57 2.17
C LEU A 197 5.08 -9.99 1.54
N ALA A 198 6.02 -10.48 2.35
CA ALA A 198 7.28 -11.03 1.86
C ALA A 198 7.05 -12.31 1.03
N ASP A 199 6.17 -13.21 1.47
CA ASP A 199 5.83 -14.45 0.76
C ASP A 199 5.11 -14.17 -0.57
N ILE A 200 4.14 -13.24 -0.58
CA ILE A 200 3.47 -12.80 -1.81
C ILE A 200 4.49 -12.27 -2.82
N THR A 201 5.45 -11.47 -2.37
CA THR A 201 6.51 -10.95 -3.25
C THR A 201 7.36 -12.07 -3.83
N LEU A 202 7.74 -13.06 -3.01
CA LEU A 202 8.56 -14.18 -3.43
C LEU A 202 7.84 -15.04 -4.49
N ARG A 203 6.55 -15.32 -4.32
CA ARG A 203 5.74 -16.06 -5.31
C ARG A 203 5.69 -15.32 -6.65
N ARG A 204 5.38 -14.01 -6.63
CA ARG A 204 5.36 -13.18 -7.84
C ARG A 204 6.68 -13.18 -8.61
N LEU A 205 7.80 -13.18 -7.89
CA LEU A 205 9.13 -13.26 -8.50
C LEU A 205 9.40 -14.63 -9.15
N LEU A 206 8.86 -15.71 -8.58
CA LEU A 206 8.97 -17.05 -9.15
C LEU A 206 8.05 -17.23 -10.37
N ASP A 207 6.89 -16.57 -10.37
CA ASP A 207 5.88 -16.66 -11.43
C ASP A 207 6.21 -15.80 -12.67
N ASN A 208 7.39 -15.17 -12.72
CA ASN A 208 7.82 -14.23 -13.77
C ASN A 208 6.83 -13.08 -14.03
N GLU A 209 5.97 -12.74 -13.05
CA GLU A 209 5.15 -11.54 -13.16
C GLU A 209 6.06 -10.30 -13.19
N ALA A 210 5.72 -9.31 -14.03
CA ALA A 210 6.44 -8.06 -14.08
C ALA A 210 6.42 -7.36 -12.70
N PHE A 211 7.58 -7.35 -12.03
CA PHE A 211 7.74 -6.71 -10.74
C PHE A 211 7.96 -5.20 -10.93
N GLU A 212 6.87 -4.42 -10.95
CA GLU A 212 6.92 -2.96 -11.06
C GLU A 212 7.03 -2.31 -9.68
N LEU A 213 8.18 -1.70 -9.42
CA LEU A 213 8.39 -0.87 -8.24
C LEU A 213 7.82 0.53 -8.44
N ASP A 214 7.17 1.08 -7.41
CA ASP A 214 6.70 2.47 -7.40
C ASP A 214 7.85 3.46 -7.58
N GLN A 215 7.86 4.14 -8.73
CA GLN A 215 8.92 5.08 -9.12
C GLN A 215 9.07 6.24 -8.12
N VAL A 216 7.95 6.70 -7.53
CA VAL A 216 7.94 7.76 -6.51
C VAL A 216 8.71 7.32 -5.26
N LEU A 217 8.60 6.05 -4.88
CA LEU A 217 9.29 5.49 -3.71
C LEU A 217 10.76 5.15 -3.99
N GLN A 218 11.20 5.14 -5.27
CA GLN A 218 12.60 4.91 -5.65
C GLN A 218 13.49 6.14 -5.45
N GLN A 219 12.92 7.32 -5.23
CA GLN A 219 13.68 8.57 -5.11
C GLN A 219 13.63 9.11 -3.66
N PRO A 220 14.69 8.90 -2.85
CA PRO A 220 14.71 9.25 -1.43
C PRO A 220 14.41 10.72 -1.12
N ALA A 221 14.71 11.62 -2.06
CA ALA A 221 14.47 13.06 -1.94
C ALA A 221 12.97 13.42 -1.90
N HIS A 222 12.13 12.63 -2.58
CA HIS A 222 10.69 12.89 -2.70
C HIS A 222 9.85 12.19 -1.64
N ILE A 223 10.46 11.31 -0.83
CA ILE A 223 9.77 10.59 0.23
C ILE A 223 9.51 11.56 1.39
N THR A 224 8.23 11.88 1.57
CA THR A 224 7.68 12.63 2.70
C THR A 224 6.57 11.82 3.35
N LYS A 225 6.17 12.17 4.58
CA LYS A 225 5.02 11.54 5.25
C LYS A 225 3.77 11.54 4.36
N ARG A 226 3.49 12.70 3.75
CA ARG A 226 2.35 12.91 2.86
C ARG A 226 2.36 11.93 1.68
N VAL A 227 3.50 11.77 1.02
CA VAL A 227 3.66 10.85 -0.12
C VAL A 227 3.41 9.39 0.29
N LEU A 228 3.86 8.99 1.49
CA LEU A 228 3.63 7.63 2.00
C LEU A 228 2.15 7.39 2.33
N GLU A 229 1.47 8.38 2.90
CA GLU A 229 0.03 8.32 3.20
C GLU A 229 -0.81 8.28 1.92
N GLU A 230 -0.48 9.12 0.93
CA GLU A 230 -1.12 9.12 -0.39
C GLU A 230 -0.94 7.78 -1.11
N GLN A 231 0.27 7.20 -1.06
CA GLN A 231 0.53 5.87 -1.65
C GLN A 231 -0.19 4.75 -0.90
N SER A 232 -0.21 4.79 0.43
CA SER A 232 -0.94 3.81 1.25
C SER A 232 -2.43 3.82 0.93
N LEU A 233 -3.01 5.02 0.76
CA LEU A 233 -4.41 5.19 0.40
C LEU A 233 -4.67 4.68 -1.02
N LYS A 234 -3.80 5.01 -1.98
CA LYS A 234 -3.88 4.48 -3.34
C LYS A 234 -3.91 2.95 -3.34
N GLU A 235 -2.92 2.30 -2.73
CA GLU A 235 -2.84 0.82 -2.69
C GLU A 235 -4.08 0.20 -2.04
N HIS A 236 -4.60 0.82 -0.97
CA HIS A 236 -5.84 0.37 -0.33
C HIS A 236 -7.03 0.43 -1.30
N VAL A 237 -7.24 1.55 -1.98
CA VAL A 237 -8.35 1.73 -2.93
C VAL A 237 -8.23 0.76 -4.11
N LEU A 238 -7.03 0.61 -4.67
CA LEU A 238 -6.80 -0.32 -5.77
C LEU A 238 -7.11 -1.77 -5.36
N ALA A 239 -6.71 -2.17 -4.15
CA ALA A 239 -7.02 -3.49 -3.62
C ALA A 239 -8.52 -3.66 -3.33
N LEU A 240 -9.17 -2.63 -2.76
CA LEU A 240 -10.60 -2.67 -2.39
C LEU A 240 -11.51 -2.92 -3.60
N PHE A 241 -11.18 -2.34 -4.76
CA PHE A 241 -11.98 -2.44 -5.99
C PHE A 241 -11.36 -3.37 -7.05
N GLY A 242 -10.23 -4.02 -6.76
CA GLY A 242 -9.53 -4.89 -7.72
C GLY A 242 -9.03 -4.16 -8.97
N LEU A 243 -8.60 -2.92 -8.82
CA LEU A 243 -8.20 -2.05 -9.95
C LEU A 243 -6.77 -2.35 -10.43
N PRO A 244 -6.45 -2.02 -11.70
CA PRO A 244 -5.08 -2.12 -12.20
C PRO A 244 -4.09 -1.28 -11.38
N ARG A 245 -2.90 -1.82 -11.08
CA ARG A 245 -1.89 -1.15 -10.23
C ARG A 245 -1.38 0.21 -10.77
N ARG A 246 -1.50 0.39 -12.09
CA ARG A 246 -1.06 1.59 -12.81
C ARG A 246 -2.03 2.76 -12.64
N GLU A 247 -3.26 2.51 -12.20
CA GLU A 247 -4.25 3.56 -11.92
C GLU A 247 -3.70 4.54 -10.88
N ARG A 248 -3.97 5.83 -11.11
CA ARG A 248 -3.64 6.89 -10.16
C ARG A 248 -4.91 7.37 -9.49
N LEU A 249 -4.89 7.38 -8.16
CA LEU A 249 -5.97 7.97 -7.37
C LEU A 249 -5.99 9.48 -7.60
N GLN A 250 -7.11 10.01 -8.09
CA GLN A 250 -7.30 11.42 -8.39
C GLN A 250 -7.98 12.13 -7.22
N GLU A 251 -9.14 11.64 -6.80
CA GLU A 251 -9.93 12.27 -5.74
C GLU A 251 -10.50 11.27 -4.75
N VAL A 252 -10.71 11.75 -3.52
CA VAL A 252 -11.33 11.02 -2.42
C VAL A 252 -12.32 11.94 -1.74
N ALA A 253 -13.60 11.60 -1.80
CA ALA A 253 -14.67 12.44 -1.28
C ALA A 253 -15.64 11.63 -0.43
N VAL A 254 -15.90 12.09 0.80
CA VAL A 254 -16.97 11.54 1.63
C VAL A 254 -18.31 12.00 1.06
N CYS A 255 -19.22 11.06 0.85
CA CYS A 255 -20.54 11.33 0.28
C CYS A 255 -21.55 10.25 0.68
N SER A 256 -22.80 10.43 0.29
CA SER A 256 -23.83 9.40 0.43
C SER A 256 -24.46 9.09 -0.93
N ILE A 257 -24.62 7.80 -1.27
CA ILE A 257 -25.18 7.36 -2.56
C ILE A 257 -26.60 6.84 -2.40
N TRP A 258 -27.49 7.17 -3.33
CA TRP A 258 -28.83 6.59 -3.35
C TRP A 258 -28.79 5.10 -3.68
N THR A 259 -29.33 4.28 -2.78
CA THR A 259 -29.41 2.82 -2.95
C THR A 259 -30.85 2.39 -3.22
N PRO A 260 -31.15 1.78 -4.38
CA PRO A 260 -32.53 1.42 -4.73
C PRO A 260 -33.16 0.39 -3.78
N HIS A 261 -32.36 -0.54 -3.24
CA HIS A 261 -32.85 -1.61 -2.37
C HIS A 261 -33.33 -1.08 -1.01
N ALA A 262 -32.53 -0.22 -0.37
CA ALA A 262 -32.86 0.38 0.92
C ALA A 262 -33.71 1.66 0.79
N ARG A 263 -33.84 2.20 -0.43
CA ARG A 263 -34.55 3.47 -0.72
C ARG A 263 -34.07 4.63 0.16
N CYS A 264 -32.77 4.68 0.39
CA CYS A 264 -32.11 5.71 1.18
C CYS A 264 -30.72 6.03 0.62
N HIS A 265 -30.17 7.16 1.07
CA HIS A 265 -28.78 7.50 0.81
C HIS A 265 -27.88 6.75 1.81
N THR A 266 -27.05 5.86 1.30
CA THR A 266 -26.07 5.11 2.08
C THR A 266 -24.78 5.91 2.19
N PRO A 267 -24.29 6.23 3.40
CA PRO A 267 -23.06 6.98 3.59
C PRO A 267 -21.83 6.15 3.23
N GLY A 268 -20.82 6.78 2.65
CA GLY A 268 -19.59 6.14 2.24
C GLY A 268 -18.55 7.11 1.72
N THR A 269 -17.64 6.57 0.91
CA THR A 269 -16.56 7.33 0.30
C THR A 269 -16.51 7.03 -1.19
N LEU A 270 -16.50 8.10 -1.98
CA LEU A 270 -16.25 8.10 -3.41
C LEU A 270 -14.75 8.23 -3.68
N TYR A 271 -14.25 7.43 -4.61
CA TYR A 271 -12.89 7.43 -5.09
C TYR A 271 -12.90 7.57 -6.61
N THR A 272 -12.07 8.45 -7.16
CA THR A 272 -11.88 8.53 -8.61
C THR A 272 -10.43 8.19 -8.95
N THR A 273 -10.26 7.47 -10.05
CA THR A 273 -8.97 7.12 -10.62
C THR A 273 -8.88 7.66 -12.05
N ASP A 274 -7.79 7.38 -12.77
CA ASP A 274 -7.66 7.78 -14.17
C ASP A 274 -8.79 7.20 -15.02
N SER A 275 -9.21 5.96 -14.74
CA SER A 275 -10.13 5.20 -15.58
C SER A 275 -11.42 4.75 -14.89
N TYR A 276 -11.54 4.90 -13.56
CA TYR A 276 -12.69 4.39 -12.79
C TYR A 276 -13.21 5.39 -11.75
N LEU A 277 -14.54 5.39 -11.56
CA LEU A 277 -15.25 6.01 -10.45
C LEU A 277 -15.77 4.89 -9.54
N CYS A 278 -15.39 4.93 -8.27
CA CYS A 278 -15.64 3.88 -7.30
C CYS A 278 -16.32 4.45 -6.06
N PHE A 279 -17.24 3.72 -5.44
CA PHE A 279 -17.82 4.08 -4.15
C PHE A 279 -17.86 2.86 -3.23
N ALA A 280 -17.51 3.06 -1.96
CA ALA A 280 -17.66 2.06 -0.91
C ALA A 280 -18.44 2.66 0.25
N SER A 281 -19.47 1.94 0.72
CA SER A 281 -20.21 2.29 1.93
C SER A 281 -19.31 2.28 3.16
N ARG A 282 -19.68 3.09 4.16
CA ARG A 282 -18.97 3.16 5.45
C ARG A 282 -19.08 1.84 6.22
N GLU A 283 -20.23 1.18 6.13
CA GLU A 283 -20.40 -0.18 6.63
C GLU A 283 -19.95 -1.16 5.55
N GLU A 284 -19.05 -2.07 5.90
CA GLU A 284 -18.49 -3.03 4.96
C GLU A 284 -19.59 -3.94 4.38
N GLY A 285 -19.54 -4.16 3.07
CA GLY A 285 -20.45 -5.08 2.36
C GLY A 285 -21.84 -4.55 2.04
N LEU A 286 -22.26 -3.37 2.54
CA LEU A 286 -23.60 -2.84 2.23
C LEU A 286 -23.76 -2.38 0.78
N CYS A 287 -22.82 -1.58 0.28
CA CYS A 287 -22.86 -1.05 -1.08
C CYS A 287 -21.45 -0.78 -1.59
N SER A 288 -21.09 -1.45 -2.67
CA SER A 288 -19.93 -1.09 -3.48
C SER A 288 -20.37 -0.80 -4.90
N LEU A 289 -19.74 0.20 -5.51
CA LEU A 289 -20.01 0.61 -6.89
C LEU A 289 -18.68 0.80 -7.58
N LEU A 290 -18.55 0.24 -8.78
CA LEU A 290 -17.42 0.43 -9.67
C LEU A 290 -17.96 0.76 -11.06
N ILE A 291 -17.64 1.96 -11.54
CA ILE A 291 -18.06 2.47 -12.84
C ILE A 291 -16.79 2.82 -13.62
N PRO A 292 -16.52 2.16 -14.76
CA PRO A 292 -15.52 2.65 -15.70
C PRO A 292 -15.89 4.07 -16.17
N MET A 293 -14.94 5.00 -16.15
CA MET A 293 -15.15 6.37 -16.63
C MET A 293 -15.64 6.40 -18.08
N SER A 294 -15.25 5.41 -18.88
CA SER A 294 -15.71 5.21 -20.26
C SER A 294 -17.21 4.96 -20.40
N GLU A 295 -17.88 4.50 -19.34
CA GLU A 295 -19.33 4.24 -19.30
C GLU A 295 -20.12 5.46 -18.82
N VAL A 296 -19.47 6.47 -18.25
CA VAL A 296 -20.11 7.71 -17.81
C VAL A 296 -20.44 8.57 -19.02
N VAL A 297 -21.69 9.03 -19.10
CA VAL A 297 -22.23 9.85 -20.21
C VAL A 297 -22.34 11.31 -19.81
N SER A 298 -22.85 11.57 -18.60
CA SER A 298 -22.98 12.92 -18.07
C SER A 298 -22.77 12.92 -16.56
N VAL A 299 -22.26 14.05 -16.08
CA VAL A 299 -22.17 14.36 -14.66
C VAL A 299 -22.92 15.67 -14.45
N GLU A 300 -24.05 15.60 -13.76
CA GLU A 300 -24.92 16.74 -13.52
C GLU A 300 -24.77 17.23 -12.09
N LYS A 301 -24.91 18.54 -11.90
CA LYS A 301 -24.84 19.22 -10.60
C LYS A 301 -26.14 19.95 -10.31
N PRO A 302 -27.20 19.25 -9.84
CA PRO A 302 -28.45 19.90 -9.50
C PRO A 302 -28.26 20.96 -8.40
N GLU A 303 -29.21 21.89 -8.28
CA GLU A 303 -29.21 22.85 -7.18
C GLU A 303 -29.33 22.14 -5.83
N SER A 304 -28.56 22.62 -4.85
CA SER A 304 -28.61 22.06 -3.50
C SER A 304 -29.93 22.42 -2.83
N THR A 305 -30.61 21.44 -2.23
CA THR A 305 -31.83 21.64 -1.44
C THR A 305 -31.64 21.04 -0.05
N CYS A 306 -32.56 21.32 0.89
CA CYS A 306 -32.49 20.72 2.23
C CYS A 306 -32.56 19.18 2.20
N SER A 307 -33.25 18.58 1.23
CA SER A 307 -33.38 17.13 1.08
C SER A 307 -32.26 16.51 0.24
N LEU A 308 -31.60 17.30 -0.61
CA LEU A 308 -30.49 16.90 -1.45
C LEU A 308 -29.34 17.91 -1.27
N PRO A 309 -28.52 17.77 -0.21
CA PRO A 309 -27.40 18.65 0.02
C PRO A 309 -26.28 18.34 -0.98
N ASN A 310 -25.84 19.33 -1.76
CA ASN A 310 -24.73 19.23 -2.72
C ASN A 310 -24.79 17.99 -3.64
N PRO A 311 -25.87 17.82 -4.41
CA PRO A 311 -26.06 16.63 -5.20
C PRO A 311 -25.15 16.62 -6.43
N VAL A 312 -24.75 15.41 -6.84
CA VAL A 312 -24.14 15.09 -8.13
C VAL A 312 -24.85 13.86 -8.68
N ILE A 313 -25.26 13.92 -9.95
CA ILE A 313 -25.89 12.78 -10.64
C ILE A 313 -24.95 12.30 -11.73
N VAL A 314 -24.54 11.03 -11.65
CA VAL A 314 -23.69 10.39 -12.64
C VAL A 314 -24.55 9.46 -13.50
N SER A 315 -24.72 9.81 -14.76
CA SER A 315 -25.48 9.02 -15.73
C SER A 315 -24.53 8.13 -16.53
N VAL A 316 -24.87 6.86 -16.71
CA VAL A 316 -24.07 5.88 -17.46
C VAL A 316 -24.81 5.36 -18.70
N ARG A 317 -24.08 4.85 -19.70
CA ARG A 317 -24.61 4.40 -21.01
C ARG A 317 -25.73 3.37 -20.89
N SER A 318 -25.74 2.56 -19.84
CA SER A 318 -26.80 1.59 -19.55
C SER A 318 -28.15 2.22 -19.12
N LYS A 319 -28.36 3.52 -19.36
CA LYS A 319 -29.53 4.31 -18.92
C LYS A 319 -29.78 4.28 -17.41
N ARG A 320 -28.73 4.05 -16.62
CA ARG A 320 -28.77 4.13 -15.15
C ARG A 320 -28.19 5.47 -14.71
N ALA A 321 -28.68 5.99 -13.59
CA ALA A 321 -28.16 7.21 -12.97
C ALA A 321 -27.91 6.96 -11.48
N PHE A 322 -26.78 7.46 -10.99
CA PHE A 322 -26.37 7.35 -9.60
C PHE A 322 -26.38 8.73 -8.96
N GLN A 323 -27.24 8.88 -7.93
CA GLN A 323 -27.36 10.12 -7.19
C GLN A 323 -26.45 10.08 -5.95
N LEU A 324 -25.53 11.04 -5.89
CA LEU A 324 -24.61 11.27 -4.79
C LEU A 324 -24.99 12.58 -4.10
N ILE A 325 -24.88 12.65 -2.78
CA ILE A 325 -25.11 13.86 -1.98
C ILE A 325 -23.95 14.08 -0.99
N GLU A 326 -23.94 15.25 -0.34
CA GLU A 326 -22.98 15.66 0.69
C GLU A 326 -21.54 15.84 0.17
N LEU A 327 -21.38 15.97 -1.14
CA LEU A 327 -20.08 16.21 -1.78
C LEU A 327 -19.60 17.65 -1.54
N ARG A 328 -18.64 17.82 -0.62
CA ARG A 328 -18.10 19.16 -0.26
C ARG A 328 -17.42 19.87 -1.43
N GLN A 329 -16.69 19.13 -2.27
CA GLN A 329 -15.95 19.64 -3.43
C GLN A 329 -16.60 19.18 -4.75
N ARG A 330 -17.94 19.23 -4.84
CA ARG A 330 -18.67 18.72 -6.02
C ARG A 330 -18.27 19.35 -7.35
N GLU A 331 -17.78 20.59 -7.33
CA GLU A 331 -17.37 21.31 -8.54
C GLU A 331 -16.09 20.73 -9.14
N GLU A 332 -15.08 20.47 -8.30
CA GLU A 332 -13.80 19.88 -8.72
C GLU A 332 -14.01 18.46 -9.25
N LEU A 333 -14.77 17.65 -8.50
CA LEU A 333 -15.15 16.29 -8.88
C LEU A 333 -15.87 16.24 -10.22
N ALA A 334 -16.88 17.10 -10.40
CA ALA A 334 -17.63 17.14 -11.65
C ALA A 334 -16.75 17.56 -12.82
N GLN A 335 -15.88 18.57 -12.66
CA GLN A 335 -14.96 18.99 -13.71
C GLN A 335 -13.94 17.90 -14.08
N SER A 336 -13.42 17.20 -13.08
CA SER A 336 -12.48 16.08 -13.25
C SER A 336 -13.15 14.92 -13.99
N ALA A 337 -14.34 14.52 -13.55
CA ALA A 337 -15.12 13.47 -14.20
C ALA A 337 -15.58 13.88 -15.61
N GLU A 338 -16.04 15.12 -15.83
CA GLU A 338 -16.38 15.64 -17.16
C GLU A 338 -15.17 15.64 -18.11
N LYS A 339 -13.98 16.00 -17.61
CA LYS A 339 -12.74 15.94 -18.39
C LYS A 339 -12.39 14.50 -18.76
N ALA A 340 -12.57 13.55 -17.85
CA ALA A 340 -12.37 12.12 -18.12
C ALA A 340 -13.38 11.59 -19.15
N VAL A 341 -14.65 11.98 -19.07
CA VAL A 341 -15.70 11.62 -20.03
C VAL A 341 -15.43 12.19 -21.42
N ARG A 342 -14.93 13.44 -21.50
CA ARG A 342 -14.61 14.11 -22.76
C ARG A 342 -13.33 13.59 -23.42
N GLN A 343 -12.50 12.81 -22.71
CA GLN A 343 -11.45 12.03 -23.37
C GLN A 343 -12.12 10.87 -24.10
N GLU A 344 -12.73 11.17 -25.24
CA GLU A 344 -13.19 10.15 -26.17
C GLU A 344 -11.99 9.28 -26.56
N VAL A 345 -12.18 7.97 -26.46
CA VAL A 345 -11.26 7.00 -27.03
C VAL A 345 -11.19 7.28 -28.52
N ASN A 346 -10.10 7.90 -28.97
CA ASN A 346 -9.86 8.08 -30.39
C ASN A 346 -9.72 6.68 -31.01
N THR A 347 -10.82 6.20 -31.56
CA THR A 347 -10.99 4.84 -32.03
C THR A 347 -10.05 4.59 -33.22
N GLU A 348 -9.82 5.60 -34.05
CA GLU A 348 -8.83 5.55 -35.13
C GLU A 348 -7.40 5.51 -34.59
N ALA A 349 -7.09 6.24 -33.51
CA ALA A 349 -5.78 6.16 -32.85
C ALA A 349 -5.55 4.78 -32.21
N LEU A 350 -6.61 4.15 -31.68
CA LEU A 350 -6.54 2.80 -31.09
C LEU A 350 -6.30 1.75 -32.16
N ILE A 351 -7.08 1.78 -33.26
CA ILE A 351 -6.90 0.87 -34.40
C ILE A 351 -5.52 1.08 -35.05
N SER A 352 -5.09 2.32 -35.28
CA SER A 352 -3.80 2.59 -35.92
C SER A 352 -2.62 2.17 -35.05
N THR A 353 -2.65 2.49 -33.75
CA THR A 353 -1.61 2.05 -32.80
C THR A 353 -1.57 0.53 -32.70
N PHE A 354 -2.73 -0.14 -32.74
CA PHE A 354 -2.82 -1.59 -32.71
C PHE A 354 -2.23 -2.24 -33.96
N ARG A 355 -2.61 -1.79 -35.17
CA ARG A 355 -2.07 -2.30 -36.44
C ARG A 355 -0.55 -2.09 -36.53
N GLN A 356 -0.07 -0.93 -36.08
CA GLN A 356 1.36 -0.63 -36.06
C GLN A 356 2.13 -1.56 -35.11
N ASN A 357 1.60 -1.84 -33.91
CA ASN A 357 2.22 -2.75 -32.95
C ASN A 357 2.18 -4.23 -33.37
N GLN A 358 1.24 -4.68 -34.20
CA GLN A 358 1.31 -6.03 -34.80
C GLN A 358 2.46 -6.18 -35.81
N SER A 359 2.97 -5.07 -36.34
CA SER A 359 4.03 -5.04 -37.35
C SER A 359 5.43 -5.00 -36.71
N ASP A 360 5.53 -4.40 -35.52
CA ASP A 360 6.78 -4.16 -34.80
C ASP A 360 6.93 -5.09 -33.59
N SER A 361 7.97 -5.93 -33.59
CA SER A 361 8.33 -6.84 -32.49
C SER A 361 8.65 -6.17 -31.13
N HIS A 362 8.66 -4.83 -31.07
CA HIS A 362 9.00 -4.01 -29.90
C HIS A 362 7.90 -2.96 -29.58
N GLY A 363 6.65 -3.24 -29.91
CA GLY A 363 5.53 -2.31 -29.72
C GLY A 363 5.40 -1.74 -28.31
N ASP A 364 5.12 -0.43 -28.21
CA ASP A 364 4.97 0.28 -26.94
C ASP A 364 3.67 -0.15 -26.22
N SER A 365 3.76 -1.22 -25.44
CA SER A 365 2.65 -1.78 -24.64
C SER A 365 1.99 -0.73 -23.73
N SER A 366 2.72 0.31 -23.31
CA SER A 366 2.19 1.36 -22.44
C SER A 366 1.08 2.19 -23.13
N LYS A 367 1.16 2.37 -24.45
CA LYS A 367 0.19 3.14 -25.23
C LYS A 367 -1.09 2.35 -25.46
N ILE A 368 -0.99 1.05 -25.78
CA ILE A 368 -2.16 0.16 -25.89
C ILE A 368 -2.90 0.07 -24.55
N GLN A 369 -2.17 -0.12 -23.44
CA GLN A 369 -2.81 -0.24 -22.12
C GLN A 369 -3.58 1.01 -21.72
N LYS A 370 -3.04 2.21 -21.99
CA LYS A 370 -3.77 3.47 -21.76
C LYS A 370 -5.05 3.55 -22.57
N LEU A 371 -4.99 3.16 -23.85
CA LEU A 371 -6.15 3.21 -24.74
C LEU A 371 -7.22 2.18 -24.35
N VAL A 372 -6.82 0.99 -23.91
CA VAL A 372 -7.74 -0.02 -23.35
C VAL A 372 -8.38 0.48 -22.06
N ALA A 373 -7.62 1.15 -21.20
CA ALA A 373 -8.12 1.71 -19.93
C ALA A 373 -9.15 2.83 -20.14
N MET A 374 -9.01 3.62 -21.22
CA MET A 374 -10.03 4.59 -21.63
C MET A 374 -11.31 3.93 -22.18
N GLY A 375 -11.31 2.60 -22.38
CA GLY A 375 -12.45 1.80 -22.81
C GLY A 375 -12.35 1.38 -24.28
N ILE A 376 -12.65 0.12 -24.57
CA ILE A 376 -12.71 -0.38 -25.95
C ILE A 376 -14.12 -0.12 -26.52
N PRO A 377 -14.25 0.58 -27.66
CA PRO A 377 -15.51 0.76 -28.37
C PRO A 377 -16.19 -0.58 -28.62
N GLU A 378 -17.51 -0.63 -28.43
CA GLU A 378 -18.27 -1.88 -28.44
C GLU A 378 -18.07 -2.71 -29.73
N THR A 379 -18.08 -2.04 -30.88
CA THR A 379 -17.91 -2.66 -32.20
C THR A 379 -16.55 -3.29 -32.43
N LEU A 380 -15.53 -2.92 -31.65
CA LEU A 380 -14.16 -3.42 -31.78
C LEU A 380 -13.79 -4.48 -30.74
N ARG A 381 -14.65 -4.71 -29.73
CA ARG A 381 -14.34 -5.61 -28.61
C ARG A 381 -13.98 -7.01 -29.08
N GLY A 382 -14.79 -7.60 -29.96
CA GLY A 382 -14.56 -8.95 -30.48
C GLY A 382 -13.20 -9.10 -31.16
N GLU A 383 -12.91 -8.22 -32.13
CA GLU A 383 -11.64 -8.24 -32.88
C GLU A 383 -10.43 -8.04 -31.95
N LEU A 384 -10.51 -7.05 -31.05
CA LEU A 384 -9.40 -6.74 -30.15
C LEU A 384 -9.21 -7.80 -29.06
N TRP A 385 -10.27 -8.42 -28.54
CA TRP A 385 -10.15 -9.52 -27.59
C TRP A 385 -9.50 -10.75 -28.23
N MET A 386 -9.89 -11.09 -29.46
CA MET A 386 -9.26 -12.17 -30.24
C MET A 386 -7.77 -11.91 -30.43
N ALA A 387 -7.40 -10.68 -30.73
CA ALA A 387 -6.01 -10.27 -30.87
C ALA A 387 -5.22 -10.27 -29.55
N PHE A 388 -5.72 -9.62 -28.50
CA PHE A 388 -4.99 -9.46 -27.23
C PHE A 388 -4.79 -10.77 -26.49
N SER A 389 -5.74 -11.70 -26.65
CA SER A 389 -5.61 -13.05 -26.11
C SER A 389 -4.76 -13.95 -26.98
N ASP A 390 -4.39 -13.56 -28.21
CA ASP A 390 -3.79 -14.43 -29.22
C ASP A 390 -4.68 -15.64 -29.60
N ALA A 391 -6.00 -15.56 -29.36
CA ALA A 391 -6.95 -16.59 -29.76
C ALA A 391 -7.09 -16.70 -31.29
N THR A 392 -6.83 -15.62 -32.03
CA THR A 392 -6.83 -15.63 -33.50
C THR A 392 -5.82 -16.64 -34.06
N SER A 393 -4.61 -16.66 -33.50
CA SER A 393 -3.53 -17.55 -33.95
C SER A 393 -3.89 -19.01 -33.68
N GLU A 394 -4.44 -19.32 -32.51
CA GLU A 394 -4.91 -20.65 -32.13
C GLU A 394 -6.04 -21.16 -33.04
N LEU A 395 -7.03 -20.31 -33.32
CA LEU A 395 -8.11 -20.62 -34.25
C LEU A 395 -7.56 -20.95 -35.66
N MET A 396 -6.65 -20.13 -36.17
CA MET A 396 -6.04 -20.32 -37.50
C MET A 396 -5.14 -21.56 -37.56
N ALA A 397 -4.48 -21.91 -36.45
CA ALA A 397 -3.63 -23.10 -36.35
C ALA A 397 -4.44 -24.41 -36.29
N HIS A 398 -5.71 -24.36 -35.89
CA HIS A 398 -6.56 -25.53 -35.70
C HIS A 398 -7.89 -25.48 -36.51
N PRO A 399 -7.85 -25.43 -37.85
CA PRO A 399 -9.07 -25.39 -38.66
C PRO A 399 -9.98 -26.60 -38.42
N GLY A 400 -11.26 -26.37 -38.15
CA GLY A 400 -12.27 -27.42 -37.95
C GLY A 400 -12.18 -28.13 -36.59
N TYR A 401 -11.30 -27.70 -35.69
CA TYR A 401 -11.14 -28.31 -34.37
C TYR A 401 -12.40 -28.15 -33.51
N TYR A 402 -12.99 -26.94 -33.48
CA TYR A 402 -14.21 -26.70 -32.70
C TYR A 402 -15.36 -27.60 -33.16
N GLU A 403 -15.60 -27.67 -34.47
CA GLU A 403 -16.65 -28.52 -35.05
C GLU A 403 -16.46 -30.00 -34.69
N LYS A 404 -15.22 -30.50 -34.77
CA LYS A 404 -14.91 -31.88 -34.37
C LYS A 404 -15.21 -32.12 -32.89
N MET A 405 -14.72 -31.24 -32.02
CA MET A 405 -14.92 -31.35 -30.57
C MET A 405 -16.39 -31.23 -30.17
N LEU A 406 -17.13 -30.38 -30.88
CA LEU A 406 -18.57 -30.24 -30.70
C LEU A 406 -19.28 -31.55 -31.03
N GLN A 407 -18.97 -32.17 -32.16
CA GLN A 407 -19.55 -33.47 -32.55
C GLN A 407 -19.24 -34.58 -31.54
N GLU A 408 -18.01 -34.60 -31.00
CA GLU A 408 -17.59 -35.59 -30.00
C GLU A 408 -18.28 -35.38 -28.64
N SER A 409 -18.53 -34.13 -28.24
CA SER A 409 -19.10 -33.77 -26.93
C SER A 409 -20.62 -33.77 -26.88
N MET A 410 -21.30 -33.54 -28.00
CA MET A 410 -22.75 -33.45 -28.05
C MET A 410 -23.43 -34.78 -27.71
N GLY A 411 -24.36 -34.73 -26.74
CA GLY A 411 -25.11 -35.91 -26.27
C GLY A 411 -24.41 -36.73 -25.19
N GLN A 412 -23.20 -36.34 -24.76
CA GLN A 412 -22.56 -36.95 -23.60
C GLN A 412 -23.19 -36.45 -22.30
N CYS A 413 -23.49 -37.37 -21.38
CA CYS A 413 -23.93 -37.02 -20.02
C CYS A 413 -22.73 -37.05 -19.07
N SER A 414 -22.44 -35.92 -18.45
CA SER A 414 -21.42 -35.74 -17.41
C SER A 414 -21.92 -34.77 -16.34
N LEU A 415 -21.25 -34.74 -15.18
CA LEU A 415 -21.53 -33.73 -14.15
C LEU A 415 -21.45 -32.31 -14.71
N ALA A 416 -20.48 -32.04 -15.59
CA ALA A 416 -20.31 -30.73 -16.21
C ALA A 416 -21.50 -30.35 -17.10
N THR A 417 -22.02 -31.28 -17.91
CA THR A 417 -23.18 -31.01 -18.78
C THR A 417 -24.46 -30.77 -17.98
N GLU A 418 -24.67 -31.49 -16.87
CA GLU A 418 -25.80 -31.24 -15.97
C GLU A 418 -25.71 -29.87 -15.27
N GLU A 419 -24.51 -29.50 -14.83
CA GLU A 419 -24.24 -28.17 -14.27
C GLU A 419 -24.47 -27.06 -15.31
N ILE A 420 -24.00 -27.25 -16.54
CA ILE A 420 -24.21 -26.31 -17.65
C ILE A 420 -25.72 -26.13 -17.89
N GLU A 421 -26.51 -27.19 -18.04
CA GLU A 421 -27.96 -27.07 -18.32
C GLU A 421 -28.72 -26.27 -17.26
N ARG A 422 -28.38 -26.43 -15.97
CA ARG A 422 -28.97 -25.63 -14.89
C ARG A 422 -28.62 -24.15 -14.99
N ASP A 423 -27.49 -23.83 -15.63
CA ASP A 423 -26.92 -22.50 -15.66
C ASP A 423 -27.34 -21.68 -16.88
N LEU A 424 -27.72 -22.35 -17.98
CA LEU A 424 -28.04 -21.68 -19.24
C LEU A 424 -29.10 -20.59 -19.08
N HIS A 425 -30.26 -20.89 -18.48
CA HIS A 425 -31.37 -19.94 -18.38
C HIS A 425 -31.18 -18.85 -17.32
N ARG A 426 -30.21 -19.00 -16.42
CA ARG A 426 -29.82 -17.97 -15.45
C ARG A 426 -28.65 -17.10 -15.93
N SER A 427 -28.13 -17.35 -17.13
CA SER A 427 -26.99 -16.62 -17.69
C SER A 427 -27.46 -15.40 -18.49
N LEU A 428 -27.28 -14.21 -17.92
CA LEU A 428 -27.77 -12.95 -18.50
C LEU A 428 -29.28 -13.01 -18.90
N PRO A 429 -30.18 -13.37 -17.97
CA PRO A 429 -31.59 -13.69 -18.29
C PRO A 429 -32.37 -12.54 -18.93
N ASP A 430 -31.96 -11.30 -18.64
CA ASP A 430 -32.59 -10.09 -19.17
C ASP A 430 -32.02 -9.64 -20.53
N HIS A 431 -30.96 -10.28 -21.03
CA HIS A 431 -30.30 -9.86 -22.28
C HIS A 431 -31.00 -10.48 -23.50
N PRO A 432 -31.39 -9.69 -24.52
CA PRO A 432 -32.17 -10.19 -25.67
C PRO A 432 -31.54 -11.39 -26.40
N ALA A 433 -30.22 -11.45 -26.45
CA ALA A 433 -29.48 -12.55 -27.09
C ALA A 433 -29.75 -13.93 -26.45
N PHE A 434 -30.08 -13.98 -25.15
CA PHE A 434 -30.30 -15.22 -24.39
C PHE A 434 -31.77 -15.48 -24.04
N GLN A 435 -32.69 -14.70 -24.63
CA GLN A 435 -34.14 -14.90 -24.51
C GLN A 435 -34.71 -15.77 -25.64
N ASN A 436 -33.86 -16.40 -26.45
CA ASN A 436 -34.24 -17.29 -27.54
C ASN A 436 -33.38 -18.56 -27.55
N GLU A 437 -33.91 -19.63 -28.17
CA GLU A 437 -33.25 -20.94 -28.25
C GLU A 437 -31.90 -20.90 -28.98
N ALA A 438 -31.71 -19.99 -29.94
CA ALA A 438 -30.47 -19.93 -30.71
C ALA A 438 -29.29 -19.51 -29.82
N GLY A 439 -29.46 -18.45 -29.01
CA GLY A 439 -28.43 -17.99 -28.09
C GLY A 439 -28.16 -18.97 -26.94
N ILE A 440 -29.21 -19.55 -26.37
CA ILE A 440 -29.09 -20.60 -25.34
C ILE A 440 -28.37 -21.84 -25.90
N SER A 441 -28.68 -22.23 -27.14
CA SER A 441 -28.01 -23.35 -27.80
C SER A 441 -26.55 -23.06 -28.12
N ALA A 442 -26.20 -21.83 -28.55
CA ALA A 442 -24.81 -21.44 -28.75
C ALA A 442 -24.02 -21.49 -27.44
N LEU A 443 -24.59 -20.98 -26.34
CA LEU A 443 -23.98 -21.03 -25.01
C LEU A 443 -23.74 -22.49 -24.56
N ARG A 444 -24.74 -23.36 -24.74
CA ARG A 444 -24.64 -24.80 -24.46
C ARG A 444 -23.49 -25.45 -25.21
N ARG A 445 -23.40 -25.20 -26.53
CA ARG A 445 -22.37 -25.79 -27.39
C ARG A 445 -20.98 -25.34 -26.97
N VAL A 446 -20.75 -24.05 -26.75
CA VAL A 446 -19.44 -23.52 -26.35
C VAL A 446 -18.99 -24.10 -25.01
N LEU A 447 -19.84 -24.06 -23.98
CA LEU A 447 -19.50 -24.54 -22.65
C LEU A 447 -19.27 -26.06 -22.62
N THR A 448 -20.12 -26.82 -23.29
CA THR A 448 -20.02 -28.29 -23.35
C THR A 448 -18.75 -28.71 -24.09
N THR A 449 -18.47 -28.06 -25.23
CA THR A 449 -17.26 -28.33 -26.03
C THR A 449 -15.99 -27.99 -25.23
N TYR A 450 -15.98 -26.88 -24.50
CA TYR A 450 -14.86 -26.52 -23.64
C TYR A 450 -14.65 -27.51 -22.49
N ALA A 451 -15.72 -27.88 -21.78
CA ALA A 451 -15.64 -28.84 -20.67
C ALA A 451 -15.13 -30.22 -21.16
N HIS A 452 -15.49 -30.61 -22.38
CA HIS A 452 -14.98 -31.84 -23.02
C HIS A 452 -13.50 -31.72 -23.41
N ARG A 453 -13.08 -30.57 -23.96
CA ARG A 453 -11.68 -30.31 -24.34
C ARG A 453 -10.72 -30.45 -23.16
N ASN A 454 -11.08 -29.87 -22.03
CA ASN A 454 -10.21 -29.86 -20.86
C ASN A 454 -10.93 -30.40 -19.62
N PRO A 455 -11.05 -31.73 -19.47
CA PRO A 455 -11.75 -32.34 -18.34
C PRO A 455 -11.09 -32.07 -16.98
N LYS A 456 -9.82 -31.66 -16.96
CA LYS A 456 -9.11 -31.29 -15.72
C LYS A 456 -9.71 -30.03 -15.09
N ILE A 457 -10.03 -29.05 -15.93
CA ILE A 457 -10.76 -27.84 -15.53
C ILE A 457 -12.27 -28.15 -15.48
N GLY A 458 -12.78 -28.77 -16.55
CA GLY A 458 -14.19 -29.08 -16.74
C GLY A 458 -15.03 -27.81 -16.87
N TYR A 459 -16.14 -27.77 -16.15
CA TYR A 459 -17.02 -26.61 -16.03
C TYR A 459 -16.98 -26.05 -14.60
N CYS A 460 -17.06 -24.73 -14.47
CA CYS A 460 -17.37 -24.06 -13.22
C CYS A 460 -18.37 -22.91 -13.43
N GLN A 461 -19.15 -22.61 -12.38
CA GLN A 461 -20.29 -21.68 -12.43
C GLN A 461 -19.94 -20.24 -12.83
N SER A 462 -18.67 -19.83 -12.94
CA SER A 462 -18.33 -18.52 -13.51
C SER A 462 -18.24 -18.52 -15.04
N MET A 463 -18.08 -19.70 -15.66
CA MET A 463 -17.83 -19.82 -17.10
C MET A 463 -19.05 -19.50 -17.96
N ASN A 464 -20.27 -19.78 -17.48
CA ASN A 464 -21.48 -19.44 -18.21
C ASN A 464 -21.63 -17.94 -18.43
N ILE A 465 -21.38 -17.12 -17.40
CA ILE A 465 -21.44 -15.66 -17.53
C ILE A 465 -20.35 -15.16 -18.48
N LEU A 466 -19.13 -15.70 -18.34
CA LEU A 466 -18.02 -15.36 -19.22
C LEU A 466 -18.34 -15.71 -20.69
N ALA A 467 -18.71 -16.96 -20.97
CA ALA A 467 -19.06 -17.42 -22.31
C ALA A 467 -20.25 -16.65 -22.89
N SER A 468 -21.26 -16.31 -22.08
CA SER A 468 -22.36 -15.45 -22.51
C SER A 468 -21.88 -14.09 -22.98
N VAL A 469 -20.98 -13.44 -22.25
CA VAL A 469 -20.40 -12.14 -22.65
C VAL A 469 -19.57 -12.27 -23.92
N LEU A 470 -18.76 -13.32 -24.07
CA LEU A 470 -17.95 -13.56 -25.26
C LEU A 470 -18.84 -13.72 -26.52
N LEU A 471 -19.95 -14.45 -26.39
CA LEU A 471 -20.94 -14.65 -27.45
C LEU A 471 -21.69 -13.37 -27.87
N LEU A 472 -21.69 -12.31 -27.06
CA LEU A 472 -22.27 -11.02 -27.46
C LEU A 472 -21.39 -10.28 -28.47
N TYR A 473 -20.10 -10.56 -28.50
CA TYR A 473 -19.12 -9.77 -29.25
C TYR A 473 -18.37 -10.55 -30.32
N THR A 474 -18.52 -11.87 -30.38
CA THR A 474 -17.79 -12.74 -31.31
C THR A 474 -18.66 -13.85 -31.87
N ARG A 475 -18.19 -14.50 -32.93
CA ARG A 475 -18.82 -15.71 -33.47
C ARG A 475 -18.63 -16.88 -32.49
N GLU A 476 -19.43 -17.92 -32.64
CA GLU A 476 -19.44 -19.06 -31.69
C GLU A 476 -18.07 -19.73 -31.52
N GLU A 477 -17.39 -20.05 -32.62
CA GLU A 477 -16.05 -20.66 -32.56
C GLU A 477 -15.00 -19.71 -31.98
N GLU A 478 -15.10 -18.41 -32.26
CA GLU A 478 -14.23 -17.39 -31.67
C GLU A 478 -14.44 -17.29 -30.16
N ALA A 479 -15.70 -17.31 -29.70
CA ALA A 479 -16.04 -17.32 -28.28
C ALA A 479 -15.47 -18.56 -27.58
N PHE A 480 -15.46 -19.72 -28.23
CA PHE A 480 -14.80 -20.93 -27.73
C PHE A 480 -13.29 -20.72 -27.56
N TRP A 481 -12.60 -20.19 -28.56
CA TRP A 481 -11.15 -19.96 -28.47
C TRP A 481 -10.78 -18.87 -27.46
N LEU A 482 -11.62 -17.85 -27.28
CA LEU A 482 -11.48 -16.87 -26.21
C LEU A 482 -11.66 -17.50 -24.83
N LEU A 483 -12.64 -18.39 -24.66
CA LEU A 483 -12.83 -19.11 -23.41
C LEU A 483 -11.61 -19.99 -23.09
N VAL A 484 -11.06 -20.68 -24.09
CA VAL A 484 -9.80 -21.44 -23.97
C VAL A 484 -8.65 -20.54 -23.54
N ALA A 485 -8.46 -19.39 -24.19
CA ALA A 485 -7.40 -18.46 -23.84
C ALA A 485 -7.53 -17.96 -22.39
N VAL A 486 -8.73 -17.56 -21.97
CA VAL A 486 -8.97 -17.05 -20.62
C VAL A 486 -8.74 -18.14 -19.57
N CYS A 487 -9.33 -19.32 -19.74
CA CYS A 487 -9.30 -20.35 -18.73
C CYS A 487 -7.98 -21.14 -18.67
N GLU A 488 -7.24 -21.28 -19.78
CA GLU A 488 -6.02 -22.08 -19.82
C GLU A 488 -4.73 -21.25 -19.75
N ARG A 489 -4.75 -20.00 -20.25
CA ARG A 489 -3.53 -19.17 -20.35
C ARG A 489 -3.56 -17.93 -19.47
N MET A 490 -4.68 -17.21 -19.42
CA MET A 490 -4.74 -15.92 -18.72
C MET A 490 -5.03 -16.07 -17.23
N LEU A 491 -5.96 -16.97 -16.85
CA LEU A 491 -6.43 -17.15 -15.48
C LEU A 491 -6.50 -18.65 -15.07
N PRO A 492 -5.42 -19.43 -15.23
CA PRO A 492 -5.46 -20.88 -15.03
C PRO A 492 -5.87 -21.30 -13.60
N ASP A 493 -5.50 -20.53 -12.58
CA ASP A 493 -5.79 -20.85 -11.18
C ASP A 493 -7.21 -20.46 -10.73
N TYR A 494 -7.84 -19.49 -11.39
CA TYR A 494 -9.19 -19.03 -11.05
C TYR A 494 -10.25 -20.08 -11.40
N PHE A 495 -10.05 -20.78 -12.52
CA PHE A 495 -11.02 -21.73 -13.06
C PHE A 495 -10.71 -23.20 -12.69
N ASN A 496 -9.60 -23.46 -12.01
CA ASN A 496 -9.22 -24.81 -11.58
C ASN A 496 -10.10 -25.27 -10.42
N ARG A 497 -10.52 -26.55 -10.38
CA ARG A 497 -11.34 -27.12 -9.28
C ARG A 497 -10.65 -27.13 -7.90
N ARG A 498 -9.43 -26.60 -7.80
CA ARG A 498 -8.62 -26.47 -6.58
C ARG A 498 -8.55 -25.03 -6.04
N VAL A 499 -9.59 -24.21 -6.20
CA VAL A 499 -9.65 -22.94 -5.47
C VAL A 499 -9.88 -23.21 -3.97
N ILE A 500 -8.79 -23.49 -3.26
CA ILE A 500 -8.55 -22.94 -1.93
C ILE A 500 -8.13 -21.50 -2.22
N GLY A 501 -9.03 -20.51 -2.11
CA GLY A 501 -8.59 -19.13 -2.32
C GLY A 501 -9.60 -18.04 -2.60
N THR A 502 -10.91 -18.30 -2.64
CA THR A 502 -11.91 -17.22 -2.55
C THR A 502 -13.07 -17.74 -1.72
N TRP A 503 -13.46 -16.96 -0.69
CA TRP A 503 -14.49 -17.27 0.32
C TRP A 503 -14.08 -18.22 1.45
N SER A 504 -13.12 -17.78 2.26
CA SER A 504 -13.21 -18.01 3.69
C SER A 504 -12.74 -16.75 4.42
N SER A 505 -13.73 -16.02 4.93
CA SER A 505 -13.63 -15.12 6.08
C SER A 505 -12.44 -15.44 6.98
N LEU A 506 -11.59 -14.44 7.23
CA LEU A 506 -10.93 -14.11 8.51
C LEU A 506 -10.04 -12.87 8.36
#